data_AF-A0A7V5U156-F1
#
_entry.id   AF-A0A7V5U156-F1
#
_cell.length_a   1.000
_cell.length_b   1.000
_cell.length_c   1.000
_cell.angle_alpha   90.00
_cell.angle_beta   90.00
_cell.angle_gamma   90.00
#
_symmetry.space_group_name_H-M   'P 1'
#
loop_
_entity.id
_entity.type
_entity.pdbx_description
1 polymer ?
#
loop_
_entity_poly.entity_id
_entity_poly.type
_entity_poly.pdbx_seq_one_letter_code
_entity_poly.pdbx_strand_id
1 'polypeptide(L)'
;MTKQQTYPVLPLRDIVVFPHMVVPLFVGREKSIAALEKVMNGDKHILLITQKDPKIENPAISDLNDVGCVAKILQLLKLPDGTVRVLVEGQQRVHVDAFLDNPSWFEASASEIASLVKVGREEEVLIRSVLEKFEKYVKLNKKISEDVYSAVADIAEPDRLADVIAVHLNVKINQKQEILAETNPQKRLELLYGLLEGEISVLKVEKKIRGRVKRQIEKTQREYYLNEQMKAIKSELGGGAAEADELAELEKKIKKTKFTKEARKKA
;
A
#
# COMPACT_ATOMS: atom_id res chain seq x y z
N MET A 1 14.66 -28.78 22.14
CA MET A 1 13.21 -29.00 22.31
C MET A 1 12.55 -27.65 22.20
N THR A 2 11.73 -27.45 21.17
CA THR A 2 10.97 -26.21 20.97
C THR A 2 9.97 -26.07 22.12
N LYS A 3 9.92 -24.91 22.76
CA LYS A 3 9.07 -24.69 23.93
C LYS A 3 7.62 -24.56 23.47
N GLN A 4 6.80 -25.58 23.70
CA GLN A 4 5.37 -25.54 23.39
C GLN A 4 4.65 -24.70 24.44
N GLN A 5 3.93 -23.68 24.01
CA GLN A 5 3.14 -22.79 24.88
C GLN A 5 1.73 -22.60 24.32
N THR A 6 0.76 -22.41 25.21
CA THR A 6 -0.63 -22.16 24.84
C THR A 6 -0.93 -20.68 24.86
N TYR A 7 -1.62 -20.19 23.83
CA TYR A 7 -2.00 -18.79 23.70
C TYR A 7 -3.47 -18.65 23.27
N PRO A 8 -4.19 -17.64 23.77
CA PRO A 8 -5.40 -17.14 23.12
C PRO A 8 -5.06 -16.66 21.71
N VAL A 9 -5.93 -16.95 20.77
CA VAL A 9 -5.76 -16.66 19.34
C VAL A 9 -6.67 -15.52 18.92
N LEU A 10 -6.09 -14.55 18.21
CA LEU A 10 -6.81 -13.46 17.55
C LEU A 10 -6.74 -13.64 16.03
N PRO A 11 -7.84 -14.06 15.38
CA PRO A 11 -7.92 -14.09 13.93
C PRO A 11 -7.85 -12.69 13.31
N LEU A 12 -6.93 -12.50 12.37
CA LEU A 12 -6.74 -11.28 11.63
C LEU A 12 -7.30 -11.43 10.23
N ARG A 13 -7.99 -10.40 9.73
CA ARG A 13 -8.62 -10.43 8.41
C ARG A 13 -7.69 -9.90 7.33
N ASP A 14 -7.30 -8.63 7.48
CA ASP A 14 -6.67 -7.87 6.40
C ASP A 14 -5.18 -7.60 6.63
N ILE A 15 -4.54 -8.33 7.55
CA ILE A 15 -3.16 -8.06 7.95
C ILE A 15 -2.44 -9.33 8.40
N VAL A 16 -1.17 -9.39 8.02
CA VAL A 16 -0.17 -10.33 8.55
C VAL A 16 0.76 -9.54 9.44
N VAL A 17 0.86 -9.93 10.71
CA VAL A 17 1.76 -9.27 11.67
C VAL A 17 3.10 -10.00 11.69
N PHE A 18 4.17 -9.23 11.51
CA PHE A 18 5.54 -9.72 11.55
C PHE A 18 6.18 -9.42 12.91
N PRO A 19 7.25 -10.14 13.29
CA PRO A 19 8.12 -9.75 14.39
C PRO A 19 8.55 -8.28 14.30
N HIS A 20 8.64 -7.60 15.46
CA HIS A 20 8.96 -6.18 15.64
C HIS A 20 7.95 -5.18 15.04
N MET A 21 6.88 -5.66 14.40
CA MET A 21 5.83 -4.80 13.88
C MET A 21 4.93 -4.32 15.01
N VAL A 22 4.82 -3.00 15.17
CA VAL A 22 3.84 -2.37 16.07
C VAL A 22 2.64 -1.91 15.25
N VAL A 23 1.45 -2.43 15.56
CA VAL A 23 0.25 -2.10 14.79
C VAL A 23 -1.00 -1.97 15.68
N PRO A 24 -1.83 -0.94 15.45
CA PRO A 24 -3.14 -0.87 16.09
C PRO A 24 -4.14 -1.80 15.37
N LEU A 25 -4.84 -2.61 16.14
CA LEU A 25 -5.92 -3.49 15.67
C LEU A 25 -7.25 -3.05 16.27
N PHE A 26 -8.31 -3.18 15.48
CA PHE A 26 -9.69 -2.92 15.90
C PHE A 26 -10.43 -4.25 15.98
N VAL A 27 -10.98 -4.56 17.15
CA VAL A 27 -11.60 -5.85 17.45
C VAL A 27 -13.03 -5.63 17.89
N GLY A 28 -13.98 -6.24 17.17
CA GLY A 28 -15.42 -6.14 17.45
C GLY A 28 -16.13 -7.49 17.64
N ARG A 29 -15.46 -8.63 17.38
CA ARG A 29 -16.07 -9.96 17.54
C ARG A 29 -16.04 -10.36 19.02
N GLU A 30 -17.16 -10.82 19.56
CA GLU A 30 -17.29 -11.20 20.98
C GLU A 30 -16.19 -12.18 21.43
N LYS A 31 -15.97 -13.27 20.68
CA LYS A 31 -14.91 -14.25 20.97
C LYS A 31 -13.50 -13.64 21.01
N SER A 32 -13.24 -12.65 20.15
CA SER A 32 -11.95 -11.96 20.09
C SER A 32 -11.77 -10.97 21.23
N ILE A 33 -12.85 -10.29 21.65
CA ILE A 33 -12.83 -9.42 22.83
C ILE A 33 -12.59 -10.27 24.10
N ALA A 34 -13.25 -11.41 24.23
CA ALA A 34 -13.04 -12.33 25.34
C ALA A 34 -11.59 -12.85 25.42
N ALA A 35 -10.99 -13.18 24.28
CA ALA A 35 -9.57 -13.54 24.20
C ALA A 35 -8.67 -12.43 24.75
N LEU A 36 -8.91 -11.18 24.33
CA LEU A 36 -8.12 -10.02 24.78
C LEU A 36 -8.26 -9.80 26.29
N GLU A 37 -9.46 -9.89 26.84
CA GLU A 37 -9.70 -9.74 28.28
C GLU A 37 -8.98 -10.82 29.09
N LYS A 38 -8.95 -12.06 28.60
CA LYS A 38 -8.18 -13.15 29.23
C LYS A 38 -6.68 -12.84 29.23
N VAL A 39 -6.13 -12.37 28.11
CA VAL A 39 -4.70 -12.05 27.96
C VAL A 39 -4.26 -10.91 28.89
N MET A 40 -5.13 -9.92 29.13
CA MET A 40 -4.83 -8.80 30.03
C MET A 40 -4.63 -9.22 31.49
N ASN A 41 -5.18 -10.36 31.91
CA ASN A 41 -5.06 -10.92 33.26
C ASN A 41 -3.87 -11.88 33.43
N GLY A 42 -3.02 -12.04 32.40
CA GLY A 42 -1.86 -12.92 32.41
C GLY A 42 -0.61 -12.27 31.82
N ASP A 43 0.17 -13.04 31.06
CA ASP A 43 1.48 -12.63 30.55
C ASP A 43 1.43 -11.62 29.38
N LYS A 44 0.23 -11.14 29.00
CA LYS A 44 -0.01 -10.18 27.91
C LYS A 44 0.44 -10.64 26.51
N HIS A 45 0.63 -11.94 26.31
CA HIS A 45 0.94 -12.53 25.00
C HIS A 45 -0.33 -13.07 24.34
N ILE A 46 -0.46 -12.81 23.04
CA ILE A 46 -1.56 -13.27 22.20
C ILE A 46 -1.01 -13.82 20.89
N LEU A 47 -1.61 -14.88 20.37
CA LEU A 47 -1.24 -15.44 19.08
C LEU A 47 -2.08 -14.82 17.97
N LEU A 48 -1.43 -14.10 17.07
CA LEU A 48 -2.04 -13.46 15.92
C LEU A 48 -1.95 -14.39 14.71
N ILE A 49 -3.11 -14.76 14.15
CA ILE A 49 -3.17 -15.65 12.99
C ILE A 49 -4.04 -15.01 11.91
N THR A 50 -3.49 -14.87 10.70
CA THR A 50 -4.24 -14.36 9.56
C THR A 50 -5.20 -15.42 9.02
N GLN A 51 -6.39 -15.00 8.63
CA GLN A 51 -7.39 -15.84 7.96
C GLN A 51 -6.95 -16.17 6.53
N LYS A 52 -7.31 -17.37 6.05
CA LYS A 52 -7.09 -17.80 4.67
C LYS A 52 -7.97 -17.02 3.69
N ASP A 53 -9.23 -16.75 4.07
CA ASP A 53 -10.15 -15.89 3.32
C ASP A 53 -10.60 -14.71 4.18
N PRO A 54 -10.23 -13.46 3.84
CA PRO A 54 -10.65 -12.28 4.58
C PRO A 54 -12.17 -12.03 4.52
N LYS A 55 -12.90 -12.62 3.57
CA LYS A 55 -14.35 -12.40 3.44
C LYS A 55 -15.16 -13.10 4.54
N ILE A 56 -14.57 -14.04 5.26
CA ILE A 56 -15.27 -14.80 6.29
C ILE A 56 -15.46 -13.91 7.54
N GLU A 57 -16.72 -13.76 7.97
CA GLU A 57 -17.05 -12.96 9.16
C GLU A 57 -16.84 -13.69 10.46
N ASN A 58 -17.07 -15.00 10.48
CA ASN A 58 -16.88 -15.85 11.65
C ASN A 58 -16.02 -17.05 11.23
N PRO A 59 -14.69 -16.91 11.24
CA PRO A 59 -13.80 -17.95 10.76
C PRO A 59 -13.88 -19.18 11.68
N ALA A 60 -13.93 -20.36 11.08
CA ALA A 60 -13.65 -21.61 11.77
C ALA A 60 -12.13 -21.83 11.88
N ILE A 61 -11.72 -22.81 12.68
CA ILE A 61 -10.30 -23.20 12.83
C ILE A 61 -9.67 -23.53 11.47
N SER A 62 -10.41 -24.20 10.58
CA SER A 62 -9.96 -24.55 9.23
C SER A 62 -9.63 -23.34 8.35
N ASP A 63 -10.21 -22.18 8.67
CA ASP A 63 -10.07 -20.94 7.91
C ASP A 63 -8.85 -20.12 8.37
N LEU A 64 -8.11 -20.60 9.36
CA LEU A 64 -6.92 -19.94 9.89
C LEU A 64 -5.65 -20.56 9.29
N ASN A 65 -4.60 -19.75 9.13
CA ASN A 65 -3.29 -20.23 8.71
C ASN A 65 -2.57 -20.97 9.85
N ASP A 66 -1.67 -21.88 9.49
CA ASP A 66 -0.94 -22.70 10.45
C ASP A 66 0.31 -21.99 11.03
N VAL A 67 0.70 -20.86 10.41
CA VAL A 67 1.79 -20.00 10.90
C VAL A 67 1.25 -18.64 11.26
N GLY A 68 1.61 -18.18 12.46
CA GLY A 68 1.23 -16.87 12.98
C GLY A 68 2.39 -16.18 13.69
N CYS A 69 2.07 -15.10 14.38
CA CYS A 69 3.02 -14.34 15.19
C CYS A 69 2.50 -14.22 16.62
N VAL A 70 3.32 -14.61 17.59
CA VAL A 70 3.07 -14.24 19.00
C VAL A 70 3.38 -12.76 19.13
N ALA A 71 2.42 -12.03 19.69
CA ALA A 71 2.52 -10.60 19.92
C ALA A 71 2.26 -10.27 21.38
N LYS A 72 2.87 -9.18 21.83
CA LYS A 72 2.63 -8.59 23.14
C LYS A 72 1.62 -7.47 23.04
N ILE A 73 0.64 -7.45 23.93
CA ILE A 73 -0.29 -6.33 24.05
C ILE A 73 0.40 -5.17 24.77
N LEU A 74 0.55 -4.05 24.06
CA LEU A 74 1.12 -2.81 24.59
C LEU A 74 0.04 -1.94 25.25
N GLN A 75 -1.12 -1.80 24.60
CA GLN A 75 -2.20 -0.95 25.06
C GLN A 75 -3.56 -1.53 24.65
N LEU A 76 -4.56 -1.39 25.51
CA LEU A 76 -5.95 -1.76 25.22
C LEU A 76 -6.85 -0.58 25.58
N LEU A 77 -7.71 -0.15 24.66
CA LEU A 77 -8.69 0.91 24.84
C LEU A 77 -10.06 0.42 24.37
N LYS A 78 -11.03 0.38 25.29
CA LYS A 78 -12.43 0.14 24.95
C LYS A 78 -13.05 1.43 24.40
N LEU A 79 -13.67 1.35 23.23
CA LEU A 79 -14.35 2.47 22.60
C LEU A 79 -15.83 2.50 23.04
N PRO A 80 -16.50 3.67 22.99
CA PRO A 80 -17.90 3.80 23.41
C PRO A 80 -18.88 2.96 22.57
N ASP A 81 -18.49 2.57 21.37
CA ASP A 81 -19.27 1.73 20.44
C ASP A 81 -19.21 0.23 20.79
N GLY A 82 -18.49 -0.14 21.86
CA GLY A 82 -18.30 -1.53 22.29
C GLY A 82 -17.14 -2.25 21.61
N THR A 83 -16.47 -1.62 20.64
CA THR A 83 -15.26 -2.18 20.02
C THR A 83 -14.03 -1.93 20.88
N VAL A 84 -12.99 -2.74 20.67
CA VAL A 84 -11.71 -2.62 21.38
C VAL A 84 -10.62 -2.25 20.40
N ARG A 85 -9.94 -1.14 20.66
CA ARG A 85 -8.69 -0.79 19.98
C ARG A 85 -7.52 -1.30 20.81
N VAL A 86 -6.71 -2.17 20.21
CA VAL A 86 -5.53 -2.76 20.86
C VAL A 86 -4.28 -2.40 20.08
N LEU A 87 -3.21 -2.01 20.77
CA LEU A 87 -1.88 -1.83 20.18
C LEU A 87 -1.04 -3.07 20.53
N VAL A 88 -0.54 -3.74 19.51
CA VAL A 88 0.25 -4.96 19.66
C VAL A 88 1.63 -4.80 19.03
N GLU A 89 2.62 -5.50 19.59
CA GLU A 89 3.96 -5.66 19.04
C GLU A 89 4.20 -7.14 18.73
N GLY A 90 4.40 -7.47 17.45
CA GLY A 90 4.82 -8.81 17.06
C GLY A 90 6.19 -9.14 17.64
N GLN A 91 6.38 -10.33 18.18
CA GLN A 91 7.64 -10.73 18.81
C GLN A 91 8.33 -11.85 18.03
N GLN A 92 7.60 -12.92 17.73
CA GLN A 92 8.19 -14.10 17.12
C GLN A 92 7.20 -14.87 16.27
N ARG A 93 7.72 -15.58 15.27
CA ARG A 93 6.97 -16.48 14.40
C ARG A 93 6.77 -17.81 15.11
N VAL A 94 5.56 -18.34 15.02
CA VAL A 94 5.23 -19.64 15.61
C VAL A 94 4.43 -20.49 14.64
N HIS A 95 4.63 -21.80 14.73
CA HIS A 95 3.80 -22.80 14.09
C HIS A 95 2.70 -23.22 15.07
N VAL A 96 1.47 -23.31 14.59
CA VAL A 96 0.33 -23.78 15.37
C VAL A 96 0.36 -25.31 15.40
N ASP A 97 0.59 -25.88 16.56
CA ASP A 97 0.67 -27.34 16.71
C ASP A 97 -0.74 -27.95 16.82
N ALA A 98 -1.63 -27.30 17.56
CA ALA A 98 -3.01 -27.74 17.73
C ALA A 98 -3.91 -26.61 18.25
N PHE A 99 -5.16 -26.58 17.82
CA PHE A 99 -6.21 -25.77 18.45
C PHE A 99 -6.85 -26.55 19.60
N LEU A 100 -7.09 -25.87 20.72
CA LEU A 100 -7.71 -26.42 21.91
C LEU A 100 -9.19 -26.08 21.92
N ASP A 101 -10.01 -26.99 22.45
CA ASP A 101 -11.45 -26.76 22.56
C ASP A 101 -11.75 -25.72 23.64
N ASN A 102 -12.33 -24.60 23.22
CA ASN A 102 -12.74 -23.52 24.10
C ASN A 102 -13.94 -22.78 23.47
N PRO A 103 -15.11 -22.78 24.12
CA PRO A 103 -16.31 -22.15 23.55
C PRO A 103 -16.23 -20.62 23.55
N SER A 104 -15.45 -20.04 24.45
CA SER A 104 -15.40 -18.59 24.71
C SER A 104 -14.47 -17.84 23.75
N TRP A 105 -13.34 -18.44 23.35
CA TRP A 105 -12.40 -17.87 22.39
C TRP A 105 -11.57 -18.97 21.71
N PHE A 106 -10.86 -18.63 20.62
CA PHE A 106 -9.91 -19.56 20.02
C PHE A 106 -8.65 -19.67 20.86
N GLU A 107 -8.21 -20.88 21.13
CA GLU A 107 -7.01 -21.16 21.91
C GLU A 107 -6.17 -22.20 21.17
N ALA A 108 -4.85 -22.04 21.17
CA ALA A 108 -3.96 -22.95 20.45
C ALA A 108 -2.64 -23.13 21.18
N SER A 109 -2.08 -24.34 21.08
CA SER A 109 -0.68 -24.58 21.39
C SER A 109 0.18 -24.28 20.17
N ALA A 110 1.28 -23.55 20.38
CA ALA A 110 2.18 -23.18 19.32
C ALA A 110 3.65 -23.36 19.74
N SER A 111 4.49 -23.60 18.73
CA SER A 111 5.92 -23.79 18.86
C SER A 111 6.68 -22.73 18.08
N GLU A 112 7.75 -22.20 18.69
CA GLU A 112 8.60 -21.18 18.06
C GLU A 112 9.26 -21.72 16.80
N ILE A 113 9.16 -20.97 15.69
CA ILE A 113 9.89 -21.30 14.47
C ILE A 113 11.32 -20.83 14.68
N ALA A 114 12.20 -21.78 15.01
CA ALA A 114 13.61 -21.49 15.19
C ALA A 114 14.22 -20.98 13.88
N SER A 115 14.95 -19.88 13.97
CA SER A 115 15.72 -19.37 12.85
C SER A 115 16.86 -20.33 12.52
N LEU A 116 16.83 -20.90 11.32
CA LEU A 116 17.89 -21.76 10.80
C LEU A 116 19.04 -20.88 10.29
N VAL A 117 19.69 -20.10 11.16
CA VAL A 117 20.78 -19.22 10.74
C VAL A 117 22.07 -20.03 10.57
N LYS A 118 22.52 -20.16 9.33
CA LYS A 118 23.95 -20.18 9.00
C LYS A 118 24.19 -19.02 8.05
N VAL A 119 24.79 -17.93 8.55
CA VAL A 119 25.23 -16.84 7.67
C VAL A 119 26.46 -17.35 6.92
N GLY A 120 26.26 -17.76 5.67
CA GLY A 120 27.32 -18.05 4.73
C GLY A 120 27.56 -16.86 3.80
N ARG A 121 28.50 -17.06 2.87
CA ARG A 121 28.86 -16.04 1.88
C ARG A 121 27.73 -15.74 0.89
N GLU A 122 26.87 -16.72 0.62
CA GLU A 122 25.73 -16.56 -0.29
C GLU A 122 24.65 -15.67 0.31
N GLU A 123 24.35 -15.83 1.61
CA GLU A 123 23.39 -15.03 2.35
C GLU A 123 23.80 -13.56 2.41
N GLU A 124 25.09 -13.26 2.58
CA GLU A 124 25.59 -11.87 2.56
C GLU A 124 25.41 -11.18 1.20
N VAL A 125 25.56 -11.93 0.10
CA VAL A 125 25.34 -11.41 -1.24
C VAL A 125 23.84 -11.15 -1.47
N LEU A 126 23.00 -12.06 -0.99
CA LEU A 126 21.56 -11.94 -1.09
C LEU A 126 21.02 -10.77 -0.26
N ILE A 127 21.50 -10.59 0.99
CA ILE A 127 21.18 -9.44 1.84
C ILE A 127 21.49 -8.12 1.12
N ARG A 128 22.70 -7.99 0.55
CA ARG A 128 23.10 -6.80 -0.22
C ARG A 128 22.17 -6.56 -1.41
N SER A 129 21.84 -7.62 -2.14
CA SER A 129 20.95 -7.55 -3.32
C SER A 129 19.54 -7.09 -2.92
N VAL A 130 19.01 -7.61 -1.81
CA VAL A 130 17.71 -7.22 -1.26
C VAL A 130 17.72 -5.77 -0.79
N LEU A 131 18.76 -5.33 -0.07
CA LEU A 131 18.90 -3.95 0.40
C LEU A 131 18.95 -2.96 -0.77
N GLU A 132 19.72 -3.25 -1.82
CA GLU A 132 19.75 -2.41 -3.03
C GLU A 132 18.39 -2.29 -3.72
N LYS A 133 17.61 -3.38 -3.75
CA LYS A 133 16.23 -3.36 -4.30
C LYS A 133 15.31 -2.58 -3.36
N PHE A 134 15.42 -2.77 -2.06
CA PHE A 134 14.62 -2.05 -1.08
C PHE A 134 14.90 -0.53 -1.14
N GLU A 135 16.14 -0.11 -1.27
CA GLU A 135 16.52 1.30 -1.48
C GLU A 135 15.80 1.90 -2.70
N LYS A 136 15.84 1.18 -3.84
CA LYS A 136 15.16 1.59 -5.08
C LYS A 136 13.64 1.65 -4.89
N TYR A 137 13.07 0.72 -4.13
CA TYR A 137 11.65 0.71 -3.79
C TYR A 137 11.26 1.92 -2.92
N VAL A 138 12.00 2.21 -1.85
CA VAL A 138 11.78 3.39 -0.98
C VAL A 138 11.85 4.70 -1.77
N LYS A 139 12.86 4.85 -2.65
CA LYS A 139 13.00 6.03 -3.52
C LYS A 139 11.80 6.24 -4.48
N LEU A 140 11.14 5.16 -4.89
CA LEU A 140 9.94 5.24 -5.74
C LEU A 140 8.66 5.40 -4.91
N ASN A 141 8.60 4.80 -3.72
CA ASN A 141 7.46 4.84 -2.82
C ASN A 141 7.65 5.91 -1.72
N LYS A 142 7.24 7.14 -2.04
CA LYS A 142 7.33 8.30 -1.13
C LYS A 142 6.53 8.18 0.18
N LYS A 143 5.80 7.08 0.41
CA LYS A 143 5.12 6.82 1.69
C LYS A 143 6.07 6.30 2.77
N ILE A 144 7.24 5.80 2.39
CA ILE A 144 8.25 5.25 3.30
C ILE A 144 9.33 6.33 3.51
N SER A 145 9.65 6.64 4.77
CA SER A 145 10.73 7.59 5.11
C SER A 145 12.10 6.99 4.76
N GLU A 146 13.06 7.83 4.40
CA GLU A 146 14.45 7.42 4.21
C GLU A 146 15.06 6.89 5.52
N ASP A 147 14.59 7.34 6.68
CA ASP A 147 15.03 6.83 7.99
C ASP A 147 14.73 5.33 8.15
N VAL A 148 13.64 4.85 7.54
CA VAL A 148 13.29 3.42 7.55
C VAL A 148 14.33 2.61 6.79
N TYR A 149 14.83 3.13 5.65
CA TYR A 149 15.89 2.47 4.91
C TYR A 149 17.17 2.38 5.75
N SER A 150 17.58 3.48 6.39
CA SER A 150 18.76 3.49 7.25
C SER A 150 18.64 2.47 8.39
N ALA A 151 17.49 2.42 9.07
CA ALA A 151 17.24 1.45 10.13
C ALA A 151 17.28 -0.02 9.66
N VAL A 152 16.84 -0.27 8.41
CA VAL A 152 16.86 -1.60 7.80
C VAL A 152 18.28 -1.98 7.34
N ALA A 153 19.05 -1.02 6.82
CA ALA A 153 20.41 -1.24 6.33
C ALA A 153 21.40 -1.67 7.44
N ASP A 154 21.13 -1.31 8.68
CA ASP A 154 21.94 -1.70 9.85
C ASP A 154 21.65 -3.14 10.33
N ILE A 155 20.64 -3.81 9.77
CA ILE A 155 20.25 -5.17 10.19
C ILE A 155 21.12 -6.22 9.47
N ALA A 156 21.97 -6.89 10.24
CA ALA A 156 22.81 -7.98 9.74
C ALA A 156 22.09 -9.34 9.69
N GLU A 157 21.03 -9.53 10.47
CA GLU A 157 20.31 -10.79 10.60
C GLU A 157 19.31 -10.99 9.44
N PRO A 158 19.46 -12.02 8.58
CA PRO A 158 18.59 -12.25 7.42
C PRO A 158 17.09 -12.31 7.75
N ASP A 159 16.75 -12.98 8.85
CA ASP A 159 15.37 -13.15 9.28
C ASP A 159 14.74 -11.83 9.69
N ARG A 160 15.44 -11.08 10.54
CA ARG A 160 14.99 -9.78 11.00
C ARG A 160 14.89 -8.78 9.85
N LEU A 161 15.86 -8.81 8.93
CA LEU A 161 15.85 -7.98 7.73
C LEU A 161 14.59 -8.26 6.89
N ALA A 162 14.30 -9.54 6.65
CA ALA A 162 13.14 -9.95 5.86
C ALA A 162 11.82 -9.52 6.52
N ASP A 163 11.69 -9.72 7.84
CA ASP A 163 10.50 -9.36 8.61
C ASP A 163 10.25 -7.84 8.54
N VAL A 164 11.27 -7.00 8.76
CA VAL A 164 11.12 -5.54 8.74
C VAL A 164 10.78 -5.03 7.34
N ILE A 165 11.43 -5.55 6.28
CA ILE A 165 11.11 -5.13 4.91
C ILE A 165 9.68 -5.54 4.52
N ALA A 166 9.23 -6.74 4.91
CA ALA A 166 7.90 -7.25 4.58
C ALA A 166 6.75 -6.38 5.13
N VAL A 167 6.97 -5.71 6.27
CA VAL A 167 6.03 -4.73 6.84
C VAL A 167 5.76 -3.58 5.85
N HIS A 168 6.79 -3.12 5.15
CA HIS A 168 6.72 -1.95 4.24
C HIS A 168 6.33 -2.29 2.80
N LEU A 169 6.20 -3.58 2.47
CA LEU A 169 5.73 -4.02 1.15
C LEU A 169 4.23 -3.86 0.98
N ASN A 170 3.80 -3.36 -0.17
CA ASN A 170 2.40 -3.21 -0.56
C ASN A 170 1.91 -4.38 -1.42
N VAL A 171 2.13 -5.61 -0.94
CA VAL A 171 1.78 -6.86 -1.64
C VAL A 171 0.52 -7.48 -1.05
N LYS A 172 -0.05 -8.46 -1.77
CA LYS A 172 -1.26 -9.16 -1.32
C LYS A 172 -1.02 -9.90 0.00
N ILE A 173 -2.07 -10.05 0.81
CA ILE A 173 -2.03 -10.75 2.11
C ILE A 173 -1.43 -12.15 1.96
N ASN A 174 -1.83 -12.91 0.94
CA ASN A 174 -1.29 -14.26 0.69
C ASN A 174 0.23 -14.25 0.49
N GLN A 175 0.77 -13.27 -0.23
CA GLN A 175 2.21 -13.14 -0.43
C GLN A 175 2.92 -12.75 0.87
N LYS A 176 2.30 -11.91 1.72
CA LYS A 176 2.84 -11.63 3.07
C LYS A 176 2.81 -12.88 3.95
N GLN A 177 1.76 -13.68 3.85
CA GLN A 177 1.64 -14.93 4.60
C GLN A 177 2.69 -15.95 4.15
N GLU A 178 2.99 -16.03 2.85
CA GLU A 178 4.09 -16.85 2.31
C GLU A 178 5.45 -16.43 2.90
N ILE A 179 5.73 -15.13 3.03
CA ILE A 179 6.95 -14.63 3.68
C ILE A 179 6.99 -15.08 5.15
N LEU A 180 5.89 -14.88 5.90
CA LEU A 180 5.82 -15.23 7.32
C LEU A 180 6.04 -16.74 7.54
N ALA A 181 5.47 -17.57 6.66
CA ALA A 181 5.50 -19.02 6.73
C ALA A 181 6.84 -19.64 6.29
N GLU A 182 7.65 -18.95 5.48
CA GLU A 182 8.92 -19.48 5.01
C GLU A 182 9.95 -19.55 6.14
N THR A 183 10.28 -20.77 6.55
CA THR A 183 11.21 -21.04 7.65
C THR A 183 12.67 -20.85 7.25
N ASN A 184 13.01 -21.02 5.96
CA ASN A 184 14.36 -20.86 5.46
C ASN A 184 14.67 -19.36 5.19
N PRO A 185 15.64 -18.75 5.89
CA PRO A 185 15.97 -17.34 5.70
C PRO A 185 16.38 -16.97 4.26
N GLN A 186 17.14 -17.84 3.58
CA GLN A 186 17.59 -17.63 2.20
C GLN A 186 16.41 -17.58 1.25
N LYS A 187 15.54 -18.60 1.28
CA LYS A 187 14.32 -18.64 0.44
C LYS A 187 13.41 -17.46 0.70
N ARG A 188 13.32 -17.01 1.97
CA ARG A 188 12.51 -15.84 2.32
C ARG A 188 13.07 -14.55 1.71
N LEU A 189 14.39 -14.37 1.73
CA LEU A 189 15.04 -13.25 1.06
C LEU A 189 14.88 -13.31 -0.47
N GLU A 190 14.93 -14.49 -1.08
CA GLU A 190 14.65 -14.67 -2.51
C GLU A 190 13.21 -14.29 -2.87
N LEU A 191 12.23 -14.76 -2.09
CA LEU A 191 10.82 -14.39 -2.23
C LEU A 191 10.65 -12.88 -2.12
N LEU A 192 11.26 -12.27 -1.11
CA LEU A 192 11.22 -10.83 -0.86
C LEU A 192 11.84 -10.04 -2.02
N TYR A 193 12.97 -10.50 -2.55
CA TYR A 193 13.62 -9.90 -3.72
C TYR A 193 12.69 -9.89 -4.93
N GLY A 194 12.05 -11.02 -5.23
CA GLY A 194 11.10 -11.13 -6.35
C GLY A 194 9.88 -10.21 -6.19
N LEU A 195 9.35 -10.11 -4.97
CA LEU A 195 8.23 -9.21 -4.66
C LEU A 195 8.63 -7.74 -4.80
N LEU A 196 9.81 -7.36 -4.30
CA LEU A 196 10.35 -6.01 -4.47
C LEU A 196 10.51 -5.66 -5.95
N GLU A 197 11.01 -6.57 -6.76
CA GLU A 197 11.17 -6.36 -8.20
C GLU A 197 9.83 -6.14 -8.91
N GLY A 198 8.82 -6.94 -8.58
CA GLY A 198 7.44 -6.76 -9.05
C GLY A 198 6.88 -5.38 -8.68
N GLU A 199 6.96 -4.99 -7.41
CA GLU A 199 6.44 -3.72 -6.91
C GLU A 199 7.16 -2.51 -7.52
N ILE A 200 8.49 -2.58 -7.68
CA ILE A 200 9.26 -1.54 -8.38
C ILE A 200 8.77 -1.38 -9.83
N SER A 201 8.47 -2.49 -10.52
CA SER A 201 7.94 -2.45 -11.88
C SER A 201 6.58 -1.74 -11.93
N VAL A 202 5.65 -2.10 -11.03
CA VAL A 202 4.35 -1.46 -10.90
C VAL A 202 4.49 0.04 -10.66
N LEU A 203 5.28 0.45 -9.66
CA LEU A 203 5.51 1.87 -9.33
C LEU A 203 6.10 2.67 -10.49
N LYS A 204 6.99 2.06 -11.30
CA LYS A 204 7.54 2.71 -12.50
C LYS A 204 6.46 2.95 -13.56
N VAL A 205 5.58 1.97 -13.78
CA VAL A 205 4.46 2.10 -14.73
C VAL A 205 3.48 3.17 -14.25
N GLU A 206 3.10 3.16 -12.97
CA GLU A 206 2.24 4.18 -12.38
C GLU A 206 2.83 5.60 -12.53
N LYS A 207 4.14 5.75 -12.25
CA LYS A 207 4.84 7.03 -12.42
C LYS A 207 4.81 7.50 -13.88
N LYS A 208 4.99 6.59 -14.84
CA LYS A 208 4.90 6.89 -16.28
C LYS A 208 3.49 7.30 -16.70
N ILE A 209 2.45 6.64 -16.18
CA ILE A 209 1.04 6.99 -16.42
C ILE A 209 0.74 8.38 -15.84
N ARG A 210 1.07 8.60 -14.57
CA ARG A 210 0.87 9.90 -13.89
C ARG A 210 1.54 11.05 -14.63
N GLY A 211 2.77 10.82 -15.12
CA GLY A 211 3.50 11.80 -15.93
C GLY A 211 2.83 12.11 -17.28
N ARG A 212 2.26 11.11 -17.96
CA ARG A 212 1.50 11.31 -19.20
C ARG A 212 0.22 12.12 -18.95
N VAL A 213 -0.55 11.74 -17.94
CA VAL A 213 -1.79 12.44 -17.55
C VAL A 213 -1.50 13.89 -17.17
N LYS A 214 -0.45 14.14 -16.38
CA LYS A 214 -0.04 15.50 -16.00
C LYS A 214 0.26 16.38 -17.22
N ARG A 215 1.06 15.89 -18.17
CA ARG A 215 1.37 16.64 -19.41
C ARG A 215 0.13 16.93 -20.25
N GLN A 216 -0.82 16.00 -20.31
CA GLN A 216 -2.06 16.20 -21.04
C GLN A 216 -2.94 17.28 -20.41
N ILE A 217 -3.03 17.31 -19.08
CA ILE A 217 -3.74 18.36 -18.34
C ILE A 217 -3.08 19.73 -18.56
N GLU A 218 -1.76 19.81 -18.41
CA GLU A 218 -1.00 21.06 -18.63
C GLU A 218 -1.20 21.59 -20.07
N LYS A 219 -1.19 20.70 -21.07
CA LYS A 219 -1.47 21.07 -22.46
C LYS A 219 -2.90 21.62 -22.62
N THR A 220 -3.89 20.92 -22.07
CA THR A 220 -5.30 21.31 -22.19
C THR A 220 -5.56 22.65 -21.48
N GLN A 221 -5.00 22.85 -20.28
CA GLN A 221 -5.10 24.12 -19.55
C GLN A 221 -4.42 25.26 -20.30
N ARG A 222 -3.24 25.02 -20.88
CA ARG A 222 -2.54 26.01 -21.70
C ARG A 222 -3.35 26.37 -22.95
N GLU A 223 -3.89 25.39 -23.67
CA GLU A 223 -4.73 25.62 -24.86
C GLU A 223 -6.01 26.40 -24.50
N TYR A 224 -6.68 26.03 -23.41
CA TYR A 224 -7.84 26.76 -22.90
C TYR A 224 -7.49 28.22 -22.58
N TYR A 225 -6.41 28.43 -21.81
CA TYR A 225 -5.95 29.76 -21.43
C TYR A 225 -5.59 30.64 -22.64
N LEU A 226 -4.83 30.09 -23.61
CA LEU A 226 -4.45 30.80 -24.82
C LEU A 226 -5.67 31.14 -25.69
N ASN A 227 -6.65 30.24 -25.79
CA ASN A 227 -7.87 30.51 -26.54
C ASN A 227 -8.71 31.62 -25.90
N GLU A 228 -8.85 31.64 -24.57
CA GLU A 228 -9.52 32.73 -23.87
C GLU A 228 -8.76 34.06 -24.01
N GLN A 229 -7.43 34.05 -23.94
CA GLN A 229 -6.62 35.24 -24.24
C GLN A 229 -6.84 35.73 -25.68
N MET A 230 -6.86 34.84 -26.66
CA MET A 230 -7.11 35.21 -28.05
C MET A 230 -8.52 35.77 -28.27
N LYS A 231 -9.54 35.26 -27.56
CA LYS A 231 -10.89 35.85 -27.60
C LYS A 231 -10.91 37.24 -26.99
N ALA A 232 -10.26 37.43 -25.85
CA ALA A 232 -10.14 38.73 -25.19
C ALA A 232 -9.40 39.74 -26.08
N ILE A 233 -8.24 39.35 -26.64
CA ILE A 233 -7.47 40.19 -27.58
C ILE A 233 -8.29 40.53 -28.83
N LYS A 234 -9.03 39.58 -29.42
CA LYS A 234 -9.93 39.87 -30.56
C LYS A 234 -11.06 40.82 -30.18
N SER A 235 -11.53 40.79 -28.93
CA SER A 235 -12.52 41.73 -28.42
C SER A 235 -11.93 43.13 -28.14
N GLU A 236 -10.66 43.21 -27.77
CA GLU A 236 -9.95 44.47 -27.43
C GLU A 236 -9.32 45.15 -28.66
N LEU A 237 -8.65 44.39 -29.54
CA LEU A 237 -8.16 44.87 -30.83
C LEU A 237 -9.30 45.08 -31.84
N GLY A 238 -10.36 44.27 -31.72
CA GLY A 238 -11.61 44.44 -32.43
C GLY A 238 -12.51 45.44 -31.71
N GLY A 239 -12.07 46.69 -31.68
CA GLY A 239 -12.98 47.83 -31.50
C GLY A 239 -13.97 47.87 -32.67
N GLY A 240 -14.99 47.01 -32.62
CA GLY A 240 -16.17 47.05 -33.47
C GLY A 240 -16.39 45.79 -34.31
N ALA A 241 -17.40 45.00 -33.90
CA ALA A 241 -18.25 44.29 -34.87
C ALA A 241 -18.74 45.22 -36.01
N ALA A 242 -18.68 46.53 -35.81
CA ALA A 242 -18.96 47.58 -36.78
C ALA A 242 -18.07 47.53 -38.04
N GLU A 243 -16.77 47.22 -37.97
CA GLU A 243 -15.89 47.36 -39.15
C GLU A 243 -16.05 46.17 -40.13
N ALA A 244 -16.32 44.98 -39.61
CA ALA A 244 -16.67 43.80 -40.41
C ALA A 244 -18.09 43.90 -41.01
N ASP A 245 -19.05 44.47 -40.26
CA ASP A 245 -20.38 44.78 -40.79
C ASP A 245 -20.34 45.93 -41.80
N GLU A 246 -19.48 46.95 -41.63
CA GLU A 246 -19.29 48.05 -42.58
C GLU A 246 -18.71 47.56 -43.90
N LEU A 247 -17.71 46.66 -43.87
CA LEU A 247 -17.18 46.04 -45.09
C LEU A 247 -18.24 45.20 -45.82
N ALA A 248 -19.06 44.44 -45.08
CA ALA A 248 -20.15 43.65 -45.66
C ALA A 248 -21.31 44.52 -46.20
N GLU A 249 -21.61 45.64 -45.53
CA GLU A 249 -22.54 46.69 -45.97
C GLU A 249 -22.04 47.39 -47.24
N LEU A 250 -20.76 47.74 -47.28
CA LEU A 250 -20.11 48.38 -48.43
C LEU A 250 -20.11 47.46 -49.65
N GLU A 251 -19.79 46.17 -49.49
CA GLU A 251 -19.91 45.18 -50.58
C GLU A 251 -21.35 45.06 -51.12
N LYS A 252 -22.36 45.06 -50.23
CA LYS A 252 -23.78 45.04 -50.64
C LYS A 252 -24.17 46.31 -51.39
N LYS A 253 -23.69 47.48 -50.98
CA LYS A 253 -23.91 48.76 -51.67
C LYS A 253 -23.23 48.79 -53.05
N ILE A 254 -22.00 48.29 -53.15
CA ILE A 254 -21.27 48.18 -54.43
C ILE A 254 -22.03 47.26 -55.40
N LYS A 255 -22.56 46.13 -54.94
CA LYS A 255 -23.35 45.20 -55.79
C LYS A 255 -24.69 45.76 -56.26
N LYS A 256 -25.35 46.62 -55.48
CA LYS A 256 -26.65 47.23 -55.83
C LYS A 256 -26.55 48.43 -56.76
N THR A 257 -25.40 49.10 -56.81
CA THR A 257 -25.20 50.28 -57.65
C THR A 257 -24.95 49.87 -59.11
N LYS A 258 -25.70 50.43 -60.06
CA LYS A 258 -25.51 50.15 -61.50
C LYS A 258 -24.31 50.93 -62.03
N PHE A 259 -23.12 50.37 -61.86
CA PHE A 259 -21.91 50.88 -62.48
C PHE A 259 -21.85 50.60 -63.99
N THR A 260 -21.28 51.53 -64.75
CA THR A 260 -20.80 51.25 -66.11
C THR A 260 -19.68 50.20 -66.05
N LYS A 261 -19.43 49.48 -67.16
CA LYS A 261 -18.46 48.35 -67.18
C LYS A 261 -17.04 48.73 -66.72
N GLU A 262 -16.60 49.97 -66.96
CA GLU A 262 -15.30 50.46 -66.50
C GLU A 262 -15.26 50.78 -65.01
N ALA A 263 -16.33 51.37 -64.45
CA ALA A 263 -16.42 51.70 -63.03
C ALA A 263 -16.52 50.46 -62.14
N ARG A 264 -17.20 49.41 -62.62
CA ARG A 264 -17.34 48.13 -61.90
C ARG A 264 -16.03 47.33 -61.81
N LYS A 265 -15.02 47.69 -62.61
CA LYS A 265 -13.70 47.05 -62.62
C LYS A 265 -12.70 47.71 -61.67
N LYS A 266 -13.05 48.90 -61.14
CA LYS A 266 -12.22 49.71 -60.22
C LYS A 266 -12.80 49.85 -58.79
N ALA A 267 -14.08 49.58 -58.60
CA ALA A 267 -14.78 49.56 -57.30
C ALA A 267 -14.71 48.16 -56.66
#